data_AF-A0A1F2T6K7-F1
#
_entry.id   AF-A0A1F2T6K7-F1
#
_cell.length_a   1.000
_cell.length_b   1.000
_cell.length_c   1.000
_cell.angle_alpha   90.00
_cell.angle_beta   90.00
_cell.angle_gamma   90.00
#
_symmetry.space_group_name_H-M   'P 1'
#
loop_
_entity.id
_entity.type
_entity.pdbx_description
1 polymer ?
#
loop_
_entity_poly.entity_id
_entity_poly.type
_entity_poly.pdbx_seq_one_letter_code
_entity_poly.pdbx_strand_id
1 'polypeptide(L)'
;MKEDEMSRTLGALLAIAAVVLGASIGAQQPQQPQRPPQAAAAPPAPIPAGLPEWAYAPPVPGAPPPTSALPADDSVVLKIPGSLVALTRGQVRGLLEIPDWFPNEHGPMPTIVRYGRSTEDARACGFCHLADGGGRPENAPVSGLHPAYFLQQMEDFKNGLRRSADPRKANTNNMIRFATNLRPDEARSAAEYFAQQPHPRQITVIERTEVPKTRLQGGMHMAIQGEGAGTEPIGERIVEVPDDAFRAEARDTHISYTAYVPAGSLAAGRALVEKYSCAVCHGRALEGNGPIPPIAGRSPSYTMRQLFDMKAGTRKGPWSEVMKPVVQAMSVKDLMNVSAYAASLDPGGRGAAGTR
;
A
#
# COMPACT_ATOMS: atom_id res chain seq x y z
N MET A 1 -71.38 -23.83 55.17
CA MET A 1 -70.95 -24.05 56.56
C MET A 1 -69.47 -24.39 56.47
N LYS A 2 -68.50 -23.48 56.71
CA LYS A 2 -68.18 -22.77 57.98
C LYS A 2 -68.13 -23.80 59.12
N GLU A 3 -67.02 -24.09 59.80
CA GLU A 3 -65.98 -23.25 60.43
C GLU A 3 -64.69 -24.10 60.62
N ASP A 4 -63.47 -23.56 60.51
CA ASP A 4 -62.70 -22.79 61.52
C ASP A 4 -62.36 -23.67 62.76
N GLU A 5 -61.15 -23.71 63.35
CA GLU A 5 -60.04 -22.74 63.40
C GLU A 5 -58.83 -23.37 64.15
N MET A 6 -57.62 -22.83 63.91
CA MET A 6 -56.49 -22.66 64.86
C MET A 6 -55.82 -23.88 65.53
N SER A 7 -54.49 -23.96 65.75
CA SER A 7 -53.41 -22.97 65.75
C SER A 7 -52.04 -23.66 65.80
N ARG A 8 -51.04 -23.04 65.14
CA ARG A 8 -49.61 -22.94 65.51
C ARG A 8 -48.73 -24.20 65.53
N THR A 9 -47.76 -24.20 64.60
CA THR A 9 -46.32 -24.12 64.96
C THR A 9 -45.48 -23.57 63.79
N LEU A 10 -44.77 -22.48 64.09
CA LEU A 10 -43.45 -22.04 63.59
C LEU A 10 -42.72 -23.05 62.69
N GLY A 11 -42.16 -22.71 61.53
CA GLY A 11 -41.31 -21.56 61.21
C GLY A 11 -39.95 -22.11 60.76
N ALA A 12 -39.69 -22.20 59.46
CA ALA A 12 -38.39 -22.59 58.90
C ALA A 12 -38.11 -21.82 57.60
N LEU A 13 -37.58 -20.60 57.76
CA LEU A 13 -36.83 -19.90 56.74
C LEU A 13 -35.42 -20.51 56.71
N LEU A 14 -35.17 -21.45 55.80
CA LEU A 14 -33.83 -21.91 55.46
C LEU A 14 -33.33 -21.10 54.27
N ALA A 15 -32.47 -20.12 54.56
CA ALA A 15 -31.63 -19.48 53.57
C ALA A 15 -30.64 -20.52 53.03
N ILE A 16 -30.84 -20.98 51.80
CA ILE A 16 -29.83 -21.73 51.06
C ILE A 16 -28.85 -20.71 50.51
N ALA A 17 -27.73 -20.53 51.21
CA ALA A 17 -26.54 -19.90 50.66
C ALA A 17 -25.97 -20.84 49.58
N ALA A 18 -26.23 -20.53 48.31
CA ALA A 18 -25.54 -21.18 47.21
C ALA A 18 -24.09 -20.69 47.19
N VAL A 19 -23.19 -21.51 47.75
CA VAL A 19 -21.75 -21.38 47.56
C VAL A 19 -21.46 -21.64 46.09
N VAL A 20 -21.24 -20.58 45.32
CA VAL A 20 -20.65 -20.67 43.98
C VAL A 20 -19.16 -20.96 44.18
N LEU A 21 -18.80 -22.25 44.16
CA LEU A 21 -17.41 -22.64 43.94
C LEU A 21 -17.03 -22.19 42.52
N GLY A 22 -16.25 -21.11 42.45
CA GLY A 22 -15.57 -20.69 41.23
C GLY A 22 -14.54 -21.74 40.83
N ALA A 23 -14.96 -22.71 40.01
CA ALA A 23 -14.03 -23.47 39.19
C ALA A 23 -13.60 -22.58 38.03
N SER A 24 -12.50 -21.86 38.21
CA SER A 24 -11.78 -21.20 37.13
C SER A 24 -11.21 -22.27 36.20
N ILE A 25 -12.02 -22.71 35.24
CA ILE A 25 -11.53 -23.38 34.04
C ILE A 25 -10.76 -22.32 33.27
N GLY A 26 -9.44 -22.26 33.50
CA GLY A 26 -8.54 -21.48 32.68
C GLY A 26 -8.65 -21.98 31.24
N ALA A 27 -9.37 -21.24 30.40
CA ALA A 27 -9.36 -21.46 28.98
C ALA A 27 -7.94 -21.16 28.48
N GLN A 28 -7.10 -22.19 28.38
CA GLN A 28 -5.85 -22.11 27.64
C GLN A 28 -6.21 -21.75 26.20
N GLN A 29 -5.83 -20.53 25.80
CA GLN A 29 -5.85 -20.15 24.39
C GLN A 29 -5.13 -21.25 23.60
N PRO A 30 -5.72 -21.76 22.50
CA PRO A 30 -5.04 -22.73 21.67
C PRO A 30 -3.72 -22.10 21.22
N GLN A 31 -2.62 -22.71 21.63
CA GLN A 31 -1.29 -22.30 21.20
C GLN A 31 -1.26 -22.38 19.68
N GLN A 32 -0.97 -21.25 19.03
CA GLN A 32 -0.71 -21.26 17.59
C GLN A 32 0.39 -22.28 17.31
N PRO A 33 0.24 -23.16 16.30
CA PRO A 33 1.27 -24.12 15.97
C PRO A 33 2.58 -23.38 15.72
N GLN A 34 3.61 -23.74 16.49
CA GLN A 34 4.93 -23.14 16.35
C GLN A 34 5.41 -23.35 14.91
N ARG A 35 5.66 -22.25 14.22
CA ARG A 35 6.16 -22.24 12.85
C ARG A 35 7.50 -23.00 12.82
N PRO A 36 7.72 -23.94 11.88
CA PRO A 36 9.02 -24.56 11.73
C PRO A 36 10.08 -23.47 11.48
N PRO A 37 11.30 -23.63 12.03
CA PRO A 37 12.35 -22.64 11.85
C PRO A 37 12.58 -22.42 10.35
N GLN A 38 12.44 -21.16 9.90
CA GLN A 38 12.82 -20.79 8.55
C GLN A 38 14.30 -21.11 8.38
N ALA A 39 14.65 -21.84 7.31
CA ALA A 39 16.04 -21.97 6.90
C ALA A 39 16.67 -20.59 6.88
N ALA A 40 17.90 -20.47 7.43
CA ALA A 40 18.59 -19.20 7.51
C ALA A 40 18.58 -18.52 6.13
N ALA A 41 17.94 -17.35 6.06
CA ALA A 41 17.85 -16.60 4.81
C ALA A 41 19.26 -16.34 4.29
N ALA A 42 19.49 -16.57 3.00
CA ALA A 42 20.72 -16.17 2.36
C ALA A 42 21.01 -14.69 2.69
N PRO A 43 22.30 -14.31 2.88
CA PRO A 43 22.64 -12.93 3.19
C PRO A 43 22.03 -11.99 2.14
N PRO A 44 21.49 -10.83 2.56
CA PRO A 44 20.85 -9.91 1.63
C PRO A 44 21.83 -9.51 0.53
N ALA A 45 21.32 -9.43 -0.71
CA ALA A 45 22.11 -8.97 -1.85
C ALA A 45 22.68 -7.57 -1.57
N PRO A 46 23.87 -7.24 -2.09
CA PRO A 46 24.47 -5.92 -1.88
C PRO A 46 23.60 -4.82 -2.51
N ILE A 47 23.54 -3.66 -1.86
CA ILE A 47 22.87 -2.45 -2.39
C ILE A 47 23.69 -1.93 -3.59
N PRO A 48 23.09 -1.77 -4.78
CA PRO A 48 23.80 -1.24 -5.94
C PRO A 48 24.30 0.19 -5.71
N ALA A 49 25.46 0.52 -6.27
CA ALA A 49 26.00 1.87 -6.25
C ALA A 49 25.03 2.87 -6.94
N GLY A 50 24.92 4.07 -6.38
CA GLY A 50 24.03 5.11 -6.92
C GLY A 50 22.54 4.87 -6.67
N LEU A 51 22.17 3.94 -5.78
CA LEU A 51 20.79 3.75 -5.37
C LEU A 51 20.21 5.04 -4.77
N PRO A 52 19.09 5.57 -5.29
CA PRO A 52 18.43 6.74 -4.73
C PRO A 52 17.70 6.35 -3.45
N GLU A 53 18.38 6.40 -2.30
CA GLU A 53 17.83 5.92 -1.01
C GLU A 53 16.47 6.55 -0.66
N TRP A 54 16.29 7.83 -1.01
CA TRP A 54 15.02 8.54 -0.90
C TRP A 54 13.86 7.85 -1.63
N ALA A 55 14.08 7.16 -2.74
CA ALA A 55 13.00 6.50 -3.47
C ALA A 55 12.55 5.21 -2.76
N TYR A 56 13.45 4.56 -2.01
CA TYR A 56 13.20 3.28 -1.34
C TYR A 56 12.68 3.46 0.09
N ALA A 57 12.99 4.59 0.73
CA ALA A 57 12.59 4.94 2.09
C ALA A 57 12.81 3.77 3.07
N PRO A 58 14.05 3.23 3.15
CA PRO A 58 14.35 2.10 4.01
C PRO A 58 14.15 2.47 5.49
N PRO A 59 13.85 1.50 6.37
CA PRO A 59 13.83 1.74 7.80
C PRO A 59 15.17 2.31 8.28
N VAL A 60 15.14 3.34 9.12
CA VAL A 60 16.34 3.90 9.77
C VAL A 60 16.70 3.00 10.95
N PRO A 61 17.87 2.34 10.98
CA PRO A 61 18.26 1.47 12.08
C PRO A 61 18.31 2.24 13.41
N GLY A 62 17.71 1.69 14.46
CA GLY A 62 17.71 2.28 15.80
C GLY A 62 16.80 3.49 15.98
N ALA A 63 16.10 3.95 14.94
CA ALA A 63 15.12 5.02 15.09
C ALA A 63 13.90 4.52 15.90
N PRO A 64 13.37 5.33 16.84
CA PRO A 64 12.13 4.99 17.52
C PRO A 64 10.97 4.88 16.53
N PRO A 65 9.95 4.05 16.81
CA PRO A 65 8.75 4.01 15.99
C PRO A 65 8.14 5.41 15.88
N PRO A 66 7.80 5.90 14.69
CA PRO A 66 7.18 7.20 14.55
C PRO A 66 5.81 7.22 15.24
N THR A 67 5.46 8.37 15.82
CA THR A 67 4.12 8.59 16.36
C THR A 67 3.08 8.46 15.26
N SER A 68 2.12 7.55 15.49
CA SER A 68 0.96 7.30 14.63
C SER A 68 0.05 8.52 14.57
N ALA A 69 -0.44 8.87 13.38
CA ALA A 69 -1.48 9.89 13.20
C ALA A 69 -2.87 9.37 13.65
N LEU A 70 -3.07 8.06 13.66
CA LEU A 70 -4.26 7.44 14.24
C LEU A 70 -4.19 7.43 15.80
N PRO A 71 -5.33 7.51 16.52
CA PRO A 71 -5.40 7.45 18.00
C PRO A 71 -4.74 6.19 18.59
N ALA A 72 -4.19 6.16 19.79
CA ALA A 72 -3.50 4.94 20.28
C ALA A 72 -4.43 3.73 20.56
N ASP A 73 -5.65 4.00 21.02
CA ASP A 73 -6.62 2.99 21.44
C ASP A 73 -7.35 2.37 20.23
N ASP A 74 -7.23 1.04 20.10
CA ASP A 74 -7.79 0.28 18.98
C ASP A 74 -9.34 0.19 19.05
N SER A 75 -9.97 0.53 20.17
CA SER A 75 -11.44 0.59 20.30
C SER A 75 -12.05 1.89 19.75
N VAL A 76 -11.23 2.93 19.53
CA VAL A 76 -11.70 4.23 19.04
C VAL A 76 -12.30 4.07 17.65
N VAL A 77 -13.55 4.51 17.51
CA VAL A 77 -14.26 4.56 16.23
C VAL A 77 -13.77 5.74 15.41
N LEU A 78 -13.28 5.46 14.22
CA LEU A 78 -12.77 6.39 13.24
C LEU A 78 -13.82 6.65 12.15
N LYS A 79 -13.81 7.86 11.62
CA LYS A 79 -14.64 8.30 10.49
C LYS A 79 -13.75 9.03 9.49
N ILE A 80 -14.05 8.88 8.21
CA ILE A 80 -13.37 9.57 7.12
C ILE A 80 -14.37 10.49 6.41
N PRO A 81 -13.97 11.72 6.01
CA PRO A 81 -14.83 12.60 5.23
C PRO A 81 -15.40 11.91 3.98
N GLY A 82 -16.71 12.04 3.76
CA GLY A 82 -17.41 11.45 2.61
C GLY A 82 -17.78 9.96 2.76
N SER A 83 -17.24 9.25 3.75
CA SER A 83 -17.59 7.85 4.01
C SER A 83 -18.85 7.73 4.88
N LEU A 84 -19.72 6.77 4.55
CA LEU A 84 -20.83 6.35 5.41
C LEU A 84 -20.43 5.25 6.41
N VAL A 85 -19.20 4.77 6.32
CA VAL A 85 -18.67 3.68 7.15
C VAL A 85 -17.93 4.26 8.35
N ALA A 86 -18.11 3.64 9.52
CA ALA A 86 -17.33 3.90 10.71
C ALA A 86 -16.64 2.60 11.14
N LEU A 87 -15.32 2.66 11.33
CA LEU A 87 -14.50 1.51 11.68
C LEU A 87 -13.72 1.82 12.95
N THR A 88 -13.54 0.86 13.83
CA THR A 88 -12.57 1.01 14.92
C THR A 88 -11.15 1.06 14.35
N ARG A 89 -10.23 1.71 15.07
CA ARG A 89 -8.81 1.65 14.71
C ARG A 89 -8.31 0.21 14.60
N GLY A 90 -8.77 -0.69 15.47
CA GLY A 90 -8.45 -2.11 15.42
C GLY A 90 -8.86 -2.75 14.10
N GLN A 91 -10.04 -2.41 13.57
CA GLN A 91 -10.49 -2.86 12.25
C GLN A 91 -9.61 -2.31 11.12
N VAL A 92 -9.24 -1.03 11.17
CA VAL A 92 -8.36 -0.39 10.17
C VAL A 92 -6.97 -1.03 10.09
N ARG A 93 -6.43 -1.45 11.24
CA ARG A 93 -5.12 -2.11 11.35
C ARG A 93 -5.20 -3.64 11.23
N GLY A 94 -6.41 -4.19 11.17
CA GLY A 94 -6.70 -5.62 11.13
C GLY A 94 -6.09 -6.30 9.92
N LEU A 95 -5.73 -7.59 10.09
CA LEU A 95 -5.07 -8.38 9.03
C LEU A 95 -5.99 -9.40 8.35
N LEU A 96 -7.21 -9.56 8.89
CA LEU A 96 -8.16 -10.57 8.44
C LEU A 96 -9.16 -10.03 7.43
N GLU A 97 -9.41 -8.72 7.47
CA GLU A 97 -10.28 -8.00 6.54
C GLU A 97 -9.69 -6.60 6.37
N ILE A 98 -9.68 -6.09 5.13
CA ILE A 98 -9.21 -4.74 4.85
C ILE A 98 -10.25 -3.71 5.31
N PRO A 99 -9.85 -2.50 5.73
CA PRO A 99 -10.78 -1.39 5.82
C PRO A 99 -11.31 -1.04 4.43
N ASP A 100 -12.64 -0.93 4.34
CA ASP A 100 -13.36 -0.50 3.15
C ASP A 100 -14.26 0.68 3.53
N TRP A 101 -13.76 1.89 3.29
CA TRP A 101 -14.46 3.13 3.62
C TRP A 101 -15.52 3.49 2.59
N PHE A 102 -15.43 2.96 1.37
CA PHE A 102 -16.27 3.35 0.24
C PHE A 102 -16.77 2.11 -0.53
N PRO A 103 -17.54 1.22 0.12
CA PRO A 103 -17.93 -0.08 -0.44
C PRO A 103 -18.79 0.02 -1.71
N ASN A 104 -19.38 1.19 -1.97
CA ASN A 104 -20.23 1.45 -3.13
C ASN A 104 -19.47 2.02 -4.33
N GLU A 105 -18.17 2.30 -4.20
CA GLU A 105 -17.36 2.94 -5.25
C GLU A 105 -16.49 1.97 -6.03
N HIS A 106 -16.44 0.71 -5.61
CA HIS A 106 -15.84 -0.37 -6.36
C HIS A 106 -16.85 -1.50 -6.57
N GLY A 107 -16.66 -2.29 -7.61
CA GLY A 107 -17.41 -3.53 -7.81
C GLY A 107 -17.17 -4.54 -6.67
N PRO A 108 -17.80 -5.72 -6.71
CA PRO A 108 -17.60 -6.73 -5.67
C PRO A 108 -16.13 -7.15 -5.59
N MET A 109 -15.51 -6.95 -4.42
CA MET A 109 -14.13 -7.36 -4.16
C MET A 109 -14.00 -8.89 -4.10
N PRO A 110 -13.04 -9.49 -4.81
CA PRO A 110 -12.69 -10.90 -4.63
C PRO A 110 -12.20 -11.20 -3.20
N THR A 111 -12.41 -12.43 -2.73
CA THR A 111 -11.97 -12.88 -1.39
C THR A 111 -10.48 -12.65 -1.16
N ILE A 112 -9.62 -12.92 -2.15
CA ILE A 112 -8.17 -12.70 -2.03
C ILE A 112 -7.82 -11.21 -1.87
N VAL A 113 -8.62 -10.30 -2.42
CA VAL A 113 -8.41 -8.86 -2.29
C VAL A 113 -8.84 -8.35 -0.92
N ARG A 114 -10.01 -8.80 -0.43
CA ARG A 114 -10.63 -8.31 0.81
C ARG A 114 -10.13 -8.99 2.08
N TYR A 115 -9.97 -10.30 2.06
CA TYR A 115 -9.65 -11.11 3.25
C TYR A 115 -8.28 -11.78 3.14
N GLY A 116 -7.86 -12.11 1.92
CA GLY A 116 -6.70 -12.95 1.70
C GLY A 116 -6.90 -14.37 2.27
N ARG A 117 -5.80 -15.09 2.40
CA ARG A 117 -5.62 -16.34 3.15
C ARG A 117 -4.43 -16.15 4.10
N SER A 118 -4.60 -15.32 5.12
CA SER A 118 -3.52 -14.89 6.02
C SER A 118 -2.84 -16.06 6.77
N THR A 119 -3.56 -17.16 6.99
CA THR A 119 -3.05 -18.43 7.56
C THR A 119 -2.20 -19.26 6.58
N GLU A 120 -2.23 -18.94 5.29
CA GLU A 120 -1.48 -19.61 4.21
C GLU A 120 -0.46 -18.65 3.56
N ASP A 121 0.07 -17.69 4.33
CA ASP A 121 1.07 -16.74 3.85
C ASP A 121 0.62 -15.89 2.63
N ALA A 122 -0.70 -15.74 2.38
CA ALA A 122 -1.26 -14.91 1.32
C ALA A 122 -2.16 -13.81 1.92
N ARG A 123 -1.61 -12.62 2.19
CA ARG A 123 -2.37 -11.52 2.81
C ARG A 123 -3.32 -10.85 1.82
N ALA A 124 -4.41 -10.25 2.33
CA ALA A 124 -5.36 -9.46 1.55
C ALA A 124 -4.64 -8.41 0.69
N CYS A 125 -4.83 -8.45 -0.64
CA CYS A 125 -4.15 -7.53 -1.56
C CYS A 125 -4.49 -6.07 -1.27
N GLY A 126 -5.78 -5.81 -0.99
CA GLY A 126 -6.28 -4.47 -0.71
C GLY A 126 -5.73 -3.86 0.58
N PHE A 127 -5.07 -4.63 1.44
CA PHE A 127 -4.45 -4.06 2.62
C PHE A 127 -3.33 -3.09 2.21
N CYS A 128 -2.44 -3.52 1.32
CA CYS A 128 -1.32 -2.68 0.85
C CYS A 128 -1.71 -1.82 -0.35
N HIS A 129 -2.51 -2.40 -1.26
CA HIS A 129 -2.89 -1.78 -2.53
C HIS A 129 -4.17 -0.95 -2.47
N LEU A 130 -4.84 -0.89 -1.30
CA LEU A 130 -6.17 -0.29 -1.10
C LEU A 130 -7.29 -1.05 -1.81
N ALA A 131 -8.53 -0.83 -1.37
CA ALA A 131 -9.70 -1.52 -1.90
C ALA A 131 -9.90 -1.26 -3.41
N ASP A 132 -9.63 -0.05 -3.86
CA ASP A 132 -9.69 0.37 -5.27
C ASP A 132 -8.41 0.06 -6.06
N GLY A 133 -7.33 -0.39 -5.42
CA GLY A 133 -6.05 -0.60 -6.07
C GLY A 133 -5.23 0.67 -6.32
N GLY A 134 -5.63 1.83 -5.81
CA GLY A 134 -4.90 3.10 -5.95
C GLY A 134 -3.49 3.05 -5.35
N GLY A 135 -3.27 2.16 -4.38
CA GLY A 135 -1.98 1.98 -3.73
C GLY A 135 -1.55 3.20 -2.92
N ARG A 136 -0.29 3.19 -2.48
CA ARG A 136 0.33 4.24 -1.66
C ARG A 136 1.80 4.37 -2.09
N PRO A 137 2.51 5.49 -1.80
CA PRO A 137 3.85 5.76 -2.31
C PRO A 137 4.88 4.66 -2.07
N GLU A 138 4.72 3.82 -1.04
CA GLU A 138 5.58 2.69 -0.77
C GLU A 138 5.27 1.45 -1.63
N ASN A 139 4.02 1.29 -2.08
CA ASN A 139 3.47 0.15 -2.82
C ASN A 139 3.18 0.50 -4.29
N ALA A 140 2.79 -0.48 -5.11
CA ALA A 140 2.39 -0.23 -6.49
C ALA A 140 0.93 0.20 -6.57
N PRO A 141 0.55 1.27 -7.31
CA PRO A 141 -0.81 1.39 -7.81
C PRO A 141 -1.08 0.21 -8.77
N VAL A 142 -2.18 -0.50 -8.59
CA VAL A 142 -2.59 -1.65 -9.41
C VAL A 142 -3.91 -1.42 -10.14
N SER A 143 -4.65 -0.37 -9.78
CA SER A 143 -5.84 0.04 -10.52
C SER A 143 -5.54 0.36 -11.98
N GLY A 144 -6.47 -0.02 -12.86
CA GLY A 144 -6.38 0.18 -14.29
C GLY A 144 -5.27 -0.59 -15.00
N LEU A 145 -4.57 -1.52 -14.33
CA LEU A 145 -3.58 -2.37 -14.99
C LEU A 145 -4.26 -3.42 -15.87
N HIS A 146 -3.71 -3.65 -17.06
CA HIS A 146 -4.17 -4.73 -17.93
C HIS A 146 -3.97 -6.10 -17.24
N PRO A 147 -4.95 -7.04 -17.29
CA PRO A 147 -4.85 -8.32 -16.59
C PRO A 147 -3.59 -9.12 -16.94
N ALA A 148 -3.20 -9.14 -18.22
CA ALA A 148 -1.97 -9.83 -18.65
C ALA A 148 -0.70 -9.22 -18.03
N TYR A 149 -0.63 -7.89 -17.89
CA TYR A 149 0.50 -7.26 -17.22
C TYR A 149 0.52 -7.64 -15.73
N PHE A 150 -0.63 -7.56 -15.06
CA PHE A 150 -0.76 -7.94 -13.65
C PHE A 150 -0.30 -9.38 -13.40
N LEU A 151 -0.83 -10.34 -14.17
CA LEU A 151 -0.49 -11.75 -14.05
C LEU A 151 1.00 -12.00 -14.30
N GLN A 152 1.57 -11.35 -15.31
CA GLN A 152 3.01 -11.44 -15.56
C GLN A 152 3.83 -10.88 -14.40
N GLN A 153 3.40 -9.79 -13.76
CA GLN A 153 4.10 -9.26 -12.59
C GLN A 153 4.06 -10.23 -11.40
N MET A 154 2.96 -10.97 -11.22
CA MET A 154 2.90 -12.02 -10.20
C MET A 154 3.87 -13.17 -10.51
N GLU A 155 3.94 -13.59 -11.77
CA GLU A 155 4.89 -14.62 -12.21
C GLU A 155 6.35 -14.16 -12.06
N ASP A 156 6.65 -12.90 -12.40
CA ASP A 156 7.97 -12.32 -12.24
C ASP A 156 8.41 -12.31 -10.76
N PHE A 157 7.50 -11.98 -9.83
CA PHE A 157 7.77 -12.06 -8.39
C PHE A 157 7.97 -13.51 -7.93
N LYS A 158 7.06 -14.41 -8.31
CA LYS A 158 7.10 -15.83 -7.94
C LYS A 158 8.40 -16.51 -8.36
N ASN A 159 8.91 -16.16 -9.55
CA ASN A 159 10.15 -16.72 -10.10
C ASN A 159 11.41 -15.91 -9.74
N GLY A 160 11.29 -14.90 -8.87
CA GLY A 160 12.43 -14.10 -8.43
C GLY A 160 13.05 -13.22 -9.52
N LEU A 161 12.33 -12.98 -10.62
CA LEU A 161 12.70 -12.06 -11.71
C LEU A 161 12.41 -10.60 -11.36
N ARG A 162 11.59 -10.35 -10.33
CA ARG A 162 11.31 -9.00 -9.82
C ARG A 162 11.66 -8.89 -8.34
N ARG A 163 12.66 -8.06 -8.04
CA ARG A 163 13.15 -7.74 -6.68
C ARG A 163 13.42 -6.24 -6.57
N SER A 164 13.43 -5.75 -5.34
CA SER A 164 13.89 -4.38 -5.03
C SER A 164 15.41 -4.33 -5.08
N ALA A 165 15.98 -3.28 -5.65
CA ALA A 165 17.42 -3.01 -5.58
C ALA A 165 17.89 -2.73 -4.14
N ASP A 166 17.02 -2.20 -3.28
CA ASP A 166 17.29 -2.14 -1.83
C ASP A 166 16.62 -3.34 -1.12
N PRO A 167 17.38 -4.30 -0.58
CA PRO A 167 16.83 -5.46 0.13
C PRO A 167 16.14 -5.08 1.46
N ARG A 168 16.40 -3.89 2.00
CA ARG A 168 15.77 -3.37 3.22
C ARG A 168 14.30 -3.00 2.99
N LYS A 169 13.85 -2.93 1.73
CA LYS A 169 12.46 -2.63 1.35
C LYS A 169 11.55 -3.84 1.59
N ALA A 170 11.10 -4.00 2.84
CA ALA A 170 10.34 -5.15 3.33
C ALA A 170 9.06 -5.46 2.53
N ASN A 171 8.35 -4.45 2.03
CA ASN A 171 7.10 -4.68 1.30
C ASN A 171 7.30 -5.41 -0.03
N THR A 172 8.44 -5.26 -0.69
CA THR A 172 8.75 -6.05 -1.91
C THR A 172 9.00 -7.52 -1.57
N ASN A 173 9.69 -7.79 -0.46
CA ASN A 173 9.91 -9.15 0.03
C ASN A 173 8.58 -9.82 0.44
N ASN A 174 7.66 -9.06 1.04
CA ASN A 174 6.31 -9.51 1.32
C ASN A 174 5.55 -9.85 0.04
N MET A 175 5.63 -9.00 -1.00
CA MET A 175 4.98 -9.29 -2.29
C MET A 175 5.54 -10.54 -2.96
N ILE A 176 6.85 -10.80 -2.89
CA ILE A 176 7.44 -12.06 -3.37
C ILE A 176 6.82 -13.25 -2.64
N ARG A 177 6.78 -13.22 -1.30
CA ARG A 177 6.16 -14.27 -0.49
C ARG A 177 4.68 -14.48 -0.86
N PHE A 178 3.92 -13.41 -1.06
CA PHE A 178 2.51 -13.50 -1.44
C PHE A 178 2.35 -14.11 -2.83
N ALA A 179 3.15 -13.68 -3.82
CA ALA A 179 3.11 -14.21 -5.18
C ALA A 179 3.46 -15.71 -5.24
N THR A 180 4.39 -16.18 -4.41
CA THR A 180 4.74 -17.61 -4.33
C THR A 180 3.61 -18.47 -3.78
N ASN A 181 2.74 -17.93 -2.91
CA ASN A 181 1.62 -18.66 -2.29
C ASN A 181 0.26 -18.42 -2.95
N LEU A 182 0.21 -17.54 -3.95
CA LEU A 182 -1.02 -17.17 -4.66
C LEU A 182 -1.47 -18.29 -5.61
N ARG A 183 -2.75 -18.66 -5.56
CA ARG A 183 -3.32 -19.64 -6.49
C ARG A 183 -3.64 -18.98 -7.85
N PRO A 184 -3.60 -19.71 -8.97
CA PRO A 184 -3.82 -19.11 -10.30
C PRO A 184 -5.20 -18.46 -10.49
N ASP A 185 -6.24 -19.03 -9.92
CA ASP A 185 -7.60 -18.49 -9.92
C ASP A 185 -7.71 -17.21 -9.09
N GLU A 186 -7.03 -17.16 -7.94
CA GLU A 186 -6.93 -15.96 -7.12
C GLU A 186 -6.23 -14.83 -7.86
N ALA A 187 -5.09 -15.12 -8.48
CA ALA A 187 -4.35 -14.15 -9.30
C ALA A 187 -5.21 -13.58 -10.43
N ARG A 188 -5.98 -14.45 -11.11
CA ARG A 188 -6.90 -14.04 -12.17
C ARG A 188 -8.02 -13.14 -11.63
N SER A 189 -8.66 -13.54 -10.53
CA SER A 189 -9.74 -12.75 -9.92
C SER A 189 -9.28 -11.36 -9.49
N ALA A 190 -8.07 -11.25 -8.90
CA ALA A 190 -7.48 -9.97 -8.53
C ALA A 190 -7.12 -9.12 -9.77
N ALA A 191 -6.57 -9.75 -10.81
CA ALA A 191 -6.23 -9.07 -12.05
C ALA A 191 -7.47 -8.48 -12.75
N GLU A 192 -8.54 -9.26 -12.84
CA GLU A 192 -9.82 -8.85 -13.42
C GLU A 192 -10.49 -7.74 -12.60
N TYR A 193 -10.44 -7.85 -11.27
CA TYR A 193 -10.96 -6.82 -10.37
C TYR A 193 -10.21 -5.49 -10.51
N PHE A 194 -8.88 -5.49 -10.37
CA PHE A 194 -8.09 -4.26 -10.41
C PHE A 194 -8.04 -3.61 -11.80
N ALA A 195 -8.18 -4.38 -12.88
CA ALA A 195 -8.27 -3.85 -14.23
C ALA A 195 -9.54 -2.99 -14.45
N GLN A 196 -10.59 -3.23 -13.69
CA GLN A 196 -11.85 -2.48 -13.76
C GLN A 196 -11.86 -1.24 -12.86
N GLN A 197 -10.90 -1.12 -11.93
CA GLN A 197 -10.89 0.02 -11.02
C GLN A 197 -10.39 1.29 -11.71
N PRO A 198 -10.99 2.45 -11.41
CA PRO A 198 -10.51 3.71 -11.93
C PRO A 198 -9.09 4.01 -11.41
N HIS A 199 -8.32 4.72 -12.23
CA HIS A 199 -7.03 5.25 -11.82
C HIS A 199 -7.10 6.78 -11.89
N PRO A 200 -7.67 7.45 -10.88
CA PRO A 200 -7.78 8.91 -10.87
C PRO A 200 -6.44 9.56 -10.57
N ARG A 201 -6.31 10.84 -10.96
CA ARG A 201 -5.16 11.66 -10.60
C ARG A 201 -5.20 12.01 -9.11
N GLN A 202 -4.43 11.30 -8.30
CA GLN A 202 -4.31 11.53 -6.85
C GLN A 202 -3.03 12.28 -6.46
N ILE A 203 -2.11 12.51 -7.40
CA ILE A 203 -0.81 13.12 -7.14
C ILE A 203 -0.75 14.52 -7.75
N THR A 204 -0.37 15.49 -6.92
CA THR A 204 -0.01 16.84 -7.37
C THR A 204 1.50 16.99 -7.34
N VAL A 205 2.11 17.19 -8.51
CA VAL A 205 3.55 17.40 -8.64
C VAL A 205 3.86 18.89 -8.57
N ILE A 206 4.78 19.26 -7.68
CA ILE A 206 5.12 20.66 -7.42
C ILE A 206 6.64 20.85 -7.47
N GLU A 207 7.10 21.76 -8.33
CA GLU A 207 8.51 22.16 -8.36
C GLU A 207 8.84 23.12 -7.20
N ARG A 208 9.87 22.79 -6.42
CA ARG A 208 10.34 23.59 -5.28
C ARG A 208 11.86 23.51 -5.14
N THR A 209 12.43 24.47 -4.41
CA THR A 209 13.81 24.45 -3.92
C THR A 209 13.90 23.99 -2.46
N GLU A 210 12.84 24.23 -1.69
CA GLU A 210 12.68 23.76 -0.31
C GLU A 210 11.40 22.93 -0.16
N VAL A 211 11.48 21.89 0.66
CA VAL A 211 10.39 20.94 0.93
C VAL A 211 10.18 20.78 2.42
N PRO A 212 9.01 20.34 2.88
CA PRO A 212 8.81 19.99 4.29
C PRO A 212 9.86 18.98 4.74
N LYS A 213 10.38 19.15 5.95
CA LYS A 213 11.12 18.09 6.63
C LYS A 213 10.21 16.89 6.78
N THR A 214 10.76 15.72 6.54
CA THR A 214 9.99 14.47 6.60
C THR A 214 10.64 13.48 7.54
N ARG A 215 9.82 12.57 8.04
CA ARG A 215 10.23 11.35 8.73
C ARG A 215 9.76 10.15 7.92
N LEU A 216 10.50 9.04 7.98
CA LEU A 216 10.09 7.82 7.32
C LEU A 216 9.10 7.04 8.19
N GLN A 217 8.01 6.57 7.60
CA GLN A 217 7.04 5.70 8.26
C GLN A 217 6.46 4.71 7.25
N GLY A 218 6.63 3.42 7.52
CA GLY A 218 6.08 2.37 6.66
C GLY A 218 6.56 2.41 5.21
N GLY A 219 7.74 2.98 4.94
CA GLY A 219 8.26 3.14 3.57
C GLY A 219 7.73 4.37 2.82
N MET A 220 7.04 5.28 3.50
CA MET A 220 6.59 6.58 2.97
C MET A 220 7.34 7.74 3.65
N HIS A 221 7.39 8.88 2.97
CA HIS A 221 7.77 10.15 3.59
C HIS A 221 6.52 10.75 4.24
N MET A 222 6.63 11.12 5.50
CA MET A 222 5.58 11.81 6.24
C MET A 222 6.11 13.18 6.64
N ALA A 223 5.41 14.25 6.24
CA ALA A 223 5.77 15.60 6.67
C ALA A 223 5.74 15.70 8.20
N ILE A 224 6.78 16.27 8.79
CA ILE A 224 6.84 16.53 10.23
C ILE A 224 5.91 17.71 10.53
N GLN A 225 4.98 17.51 11.45
CA GLN A 225 4.04 18.52 11.94
C GLN A 225 4.36 18.87 13.39
N GLY A 226 4.02 20.09 13.81
CA GLY A 226 4.25 20.56 15.18
C GLY A 226 5.72 20.78 15.50
N GLU A 227 6.18 20.27 16.64
CA GLU A 227 7.57 20.40 17.06
C GLU A 227 8.51 19.66 16.09
N GLY A 228 9.56 20.36 15.63
CA GLY A 228 10.49 19.83 14.61
C GLY A 228 9.99 19.98 13.16
N ALA A 229 8.80 20.55 12.95
CA ALA A 229 8.37 20.97 11.61
C ALA A 229 9.32 22.04 11.04
N GLY A 230 9.32 22.16 9.72
CA GLY A 230 10.15 23.12 9.00
C GLY A 230 10.40 22.66 7.57
N THR A 231 11.24 23.39 6.87
CA THR A 231 11.66 23.05 5.51
C THR A 231 13.12 22.63 5.46
N GLU A 232 13.49 21.96 4.38
CA GLU A 232 14.86 21.61 4.03
C GLU A 232 15.06 21.70 2.51
N PRO A 233 16.29 21.95 2.03
CA PRO A 233 16.59 21.94 0.62
C PRO A 233 16.19 20.61 -0.04
N ILE A 234 15.59 20.69 -1.22
CA ILE A 234 15.13 19.49 -1.90
C ILE A 234 16.30 18.65 -2.42
N GLY A 235 17.38 19.24 -2.94
CA GLY A 235 18.47 18.48 -3.56
C GLY A 235 18.01 17.68 -4.79
N GLU A 236 18.63 16.55 -5.09
CA GLU A 236 18.25 15.67 -6.21
C GLU A 236 17.36 14.50 -5.77
N ARG A 237 16.18 14.82 -5.21
CA ARG A 237 15.20 13.83 -4.76
C ARG A 237 13.77 14.27 -5.03
N ILE A 238 12.88 13.28 -5.10
CA ILE A 238 11.43 13.49 -5.03
C ILE A 238 11.00 13.21 -3.58
N VAL A 239 10.23 14.12 -3.01
CA VAL A 239 9.63 13.96 -1.68
C VAL A 239 8.12 13.87 -1.87
N GLU A 240 7.60 12.65 -1.87
CA GLU A 240 6.17 12.34 -2.01
C GLU A 240 5.56 12.10 -0.64
N VAL A 241 4.69 13.01 -0.22
CA VAL A 241 4.03 12.99 1.10
C VAL A 241 2.52 12.91 0.94
N PRO A 242 1.80 12.22 1.85
CA PRO A 242 0.35 12.33 1.89
C PRO A 242 -0.07 13.74 2.31
N ASP A 243 -1.15 14.24 1.71
CA ASP A 243 -1.70 15.55 2.08
C ASP A 243 -2.35 15.50 3.48
N ASP A 244 -2.74 14.32 3.95
CA ASP A 244 -3.28 14.06 5.28
C ASP A 244 -2.72 12.74 5.86
N ALA A 245 -1.97 12.85 6.95
CA ALA A 245 -1.33 11.70 7.61
C ALA A 245 -2.35 10.74 8.25
N PHE A 246 -3.44 11.26 8.83
CA PHE A 246 -4.50 10.45 9.41
C PHE A 246 -5.17 9.61 8.34
N ARG A 247 -5.60 10.22 7.23
CA ARG A 247 -6.25 9.54 6.10
C ARG A 247 -5.33 8.49 5.45
N ALA A 248 -4.04 8.81 5.30
CA ALA A 248 -3.04 7.88 4.76
C ALA A 248 -2.83 6.64 5.65
N GLU A 249 -2.76 6.82 6.97
CA GLU A 249 -2.69 5.71 7.93
C GLU A 249 -4.01 4.96 8.04
N ALA A 250 -5.14 5.65 7.87
CA ALA A 250 -6.48 5.07 7.83
C ALA A 250 -6.77 4.25 6.57
N ARG A 251 -5.89 4.27 5.57
CA ARG A 251 -6.05 3.58 4.27
C ARG A 251 -7.26 4.07 3.48
N ASP A 252 -7.47 5.36 3.52
CA ASP A 252 -8.45 6.04 2.69
C ASP A 252 -8.13 5.87 1.19
N THR A 253 -9.09 5.44 0.38
CA THR A 253 -8.94 5.35 -1.10
C THR A 253 -9.01 6.72 -1.78
N HIS A 254 -9.52 7.76 -1.11
CA HIS A 254 -9.58 9.14 -1.59
C HIS A 254 -8.40 10.00 -1.15
N ILE A 255 -7.36 9.41 -0.55
CA ILE A 255 -6.16 10.16 -0.16
C ILE A 255 -5.45 10.73 -1.40
N SER A 256 -5.00 11.97 -1.28
CA SER A 256 -4.14 12.63 -2.26
C SER A 256 -2.73 12.80 -1.71
N TYR A 257 -1.78 12.97 -2.64
CA TYR A 257 -0.37 13.10 -2.35
C TYR A 257 0.20 14.33 -3.05
N THR A 258 1.10 15.02 -2.35
CA THR A 258 1.94 16.05 -2.96
C THR A 258 3.34 15.46 -3.19
N ALA A 259 3.78 15.48 -4.45
CA ALA A 259 5.13 15.12 -4.83
C ALA A 259 5.94 16.37 -5.13
N TYR A 260 6.81 16.74 -4.19
CA TYR A 260 7.77 17.81 -4.41
C TYR A 260 8.94 17.32 -5.24
N VAL A 261 9.31 18.08 -6.27
CA VAL A 261 10.39 17.75 -7.20
C VAL A 261 11.30 18.97 -7.43
N PRO A 262 12.58 18.78 -7.80
CA PRO A 262 13.49 19.91 -8.00
C PRO A 262 13.00 20.82 -9.12
N ALA A 263 13.26 22.13 -9.02
CA ALA A 263 12.91 23.08 -10.07
C ALA A 263 13.46 22.65 -11.45
N GLY A 264 12.62 22.74 -12.49
CA GLY A 264 12.95 22.30 -13.85
C GLY A 264 12.83 20.79 -14.12
N SER A 265 12.49 19.96 -13.13
CA SER A 265 12.35 18.51 -13.31
C SER A 265 11.24 18.15 -14.30
N LEU A 266 10.13 18.89 -14.34
CA LEU A 266 9.02 18.63 -15.26
C LEU A 266 9.42 18.90 -16.71
N ALA A 267 10.12 20.01 -16.96
CA ALA A 267 10.60 20.36 -18.28
C ALA A 267 11.65 19.35 -18.78
N ALA A 268 12.61 18.99 -17.93
CA ALA A 268 13.61 17.97 -18.24
C ALA A 268 12.98 16.59 -18.48
N GLY A 269 12.00 16.21 -17.65
CA GLY A 269 11.29 14.94 -17.77
C GLY A 269 10.48 14.84 -19.06
N ARG A 270 9.81 15.93 -19.46
CA ARG A 270 9.11 16.01 -20.75
C ARG A 270 10.06 15.80 -21.93
N ALA A 271 11.20 16.49 -21.94
CA ALA A 271 12.20 16.37 -22.99
C ALA A 271 12.77 14.95 -23.08
N LEU A 272 12.96 14.27 -21.95
CA LEU A 272 13.39 12.87 -21.92
C LEU A 272 12.31 11.92 -22.44
N VAL A 273 11.04 12.12 -22.06
CA VAL A 273 9.93 11.31 -22.56
C VAL A 273 9.81 11.39 -24.08
N GLU A 274 10.01 12.58 -24.65
CA GLU A 274 10.06 12.79 -26.10
C GLU A 274 11.30 12.15 -26.73
N LYS A 275 12.50 12.43 -26.20
CA LYS A 275 13.78 11.90 -26.68
C LYS A 275 13.79 10.38 -26.78
N TYR A 276 13.22 9.68 -25.79
CA TYR A 276 13.16 8.22 -25.75
C TYR A 276 11.84 7.65 -26.29
N SER A 277 11.01 8.49 -26.89
CA SER A 277 9.77 8.07 -27.57
C SER A 277 8.87 7.20 -26.69
N CYS A 278 8.73 7.51 -25.39
CA CYS A 278 8.01 6.64 -24.45
C CYS A 278 6.57 6.38 -24.89
N ALA A 279 5.95 7.37 -25.55
CA ALA A 279 4.59 7.30 -26.06
C ALA A 279 4.38 6.23 -27.15
N VAL A 280 5.44 5.79 -27.85
CA VAL A 280 5.35 4.70 -28.85
C VAL A 280 4.92 3.39 -28.19
N CYS A 281 5.41 3.12 -26.99
CA CYS A 281 5.09 1.91 -26.25
C CYS A 281 3.97 2.15 -25.22
N HIS A 282 4.07 3.23 -24.45
CA HIS A 282 3.16 3.49 -23.32
C HIS A 282 1.88 4.25 -23.69
N GLY A 283 1.59 4.48 -24.98
CA GLY A 283 0.42 5.23 -25.42
C GLY A 283 0.68 6.74 -25.51
N ARG A 284 -0.14 7.46 -26.29
CA ARG A 284 0.13 8.87 -26.65
C ARG A 284 0.13 9.80 -25.43
N ALA A 285 -0.74 9.53 -24.48
CA ALA A 285 -0.85 10.21 -23.19
C ALA A 285 -0.14 9.46 -22.06
N LEU A 286 0.63 8.41 -22.38
CA LEU A 286 1.24 7.47 -21.43
C LEU A 286 0.20 6.66 -20.61
N GLU A 287 -0.98 6.46 -21.21
CA GLU A 287 -2.17 5.76 -20.70
C GLU A 287 -2.08 4.23 -20.78
N GLY A 288 -0.97 3.69 -21.28
CA GLY A 288 -0.77 2.28 -21.53
C GLY A 288 -1.24 1.84 -22.91
N ASN A 289 -0.79 0.66 -23.35
CA ASN A 289 -1.18 0.06 -24.62
C ASN A 289 -1.23 -1.47 -24.49
N GLY A 290 -2.43 -2.02 -24.36
CA GLY A 290 -2.62 -3.44 -24.08
C GLY A 290 -1.86 -3.87 -22.81
N PRO A 291 -0.95 -4.86 -22.89
CA PRO A 291 -0.15 -5.30 -21.73
C PRO A 291 0.99 -4.33 -21.35
N ILE A 292 1.26 -3.29 -22.14
CA ILE A 292 2.22 -2.25 -21.76
C ILE A 292 1.52 -1.33 -20.74
N PRO A 293 2.04 -1.19 -19.51
CA PRO A 293 1.30 -0.54 -18.44
C PRO A 293 1.18 0.98 -18.65
N PRO A 294 0.07 1.59 -18.18
CA PRO A 294 -0.01 3.04 -17.99
C PRO A 294 1.08 3.52 -17.03
N ILE A 295 1.64 4.69 -17.31
CA ILE A 295 2.61 5.35 -16.42
C ILE A 295 2.20 6.80 -16.07
N ALA A 296 1.26 7.39 -16.81
CA ALA A 296 0.67 8.68 -16.45
C ALA A 296 -0.03 8.62 -15.08
N GLY A 297 0.17 9.66 -14.27
CA GLY A 297 -0.51 9.84 -12.98
C GLY A 297 -0.10 8.86 -11.86
N ARG A 298 0.84 7.94 -12.11
CA ARG A 298 1.32 6.99 -11.10
C ARG A 298 2.37 7.62 -10.18
N SER A 299 2.46 7.11 -8.95
CA SER A 299 3.42 7.54 -7.94
C SER A 299 4.83 7.71 -8.52
N PRO A 300 5.45 8.91 -8.41
CA PRO A 300 6.79 9.14 -8.89
C PRO A 300 7.83 8.36 -8.08
N SER A 301 7.61 8.13 -6.78
CA SER A 301 8.50 7.29 -5.97
C SER A 301 8.47 5.84 -6.43
N TYR A 302 7.27 5.32 -6.75
CA TYR A 302 7.14 3.98 -7.32
C TYR A 302 7.80 3.87 -8.69
N THR A 303 7.51 4.81 -9.60
CA THR A 303 8.08 4.84 -10.95
C THR A 303 9.59 4.92 -10.91
N MET A 304 10.17 5.77 -10.05
CA MET A 304 11.61 5.87 -9.86
C MET A 304 12.22 4.53 -9.46
N ARG A 305 11.64 3.85 -8.45
CA ARG A 305 12.10 2.52 -8.04
C ARG A 305 12.02 1.53 -9.19
N GLN A 306 10.94 1.54 -9.97
CA GLN A 306 10.79 0.59 -11.08
C GLN A 306 11.86 0.79 -12.15
N LEU A 307 12.12 2.04 -12.53
CA LEU A 307 13.16 2.36 -13.50
C LEU A 307 14.55 2.00 -12.98
N PHE A 308 14.84 2.31 -11.72
CA PHE A 308 16.13 1.98 -11.10
C PHE A 308 16.32 0.46 -10.93
N ASP A 309 15.30 -0.27 -10.48
CA ASP A 309 15.35 -1.73 -10.33
C ASP A 309 15.64 -2.42 -11.68
N MET A 310 15.08 -1.89 -12.79
CA MET A 310 15.40 -2.37 -14.14
C MET A 310 16.84 -2.01 -14.55
N LYS A 311 17.30 -0.78 -14.23
CA LYS A 311 18.68 -0.34 -14.49
C LYS A 311 19.70 -1.17 -13.71
N ALA A 312 19.38 -1.52 -12.46
CA ALA A 312 20.23 -2.32 -11.58
C ALA A 312 20.13 -3.84 -11.88
N GLY A 313 19.20 -4.27 -12.72
CA GLY A 313 19.00 -5.68 -13.07
C GLY A 313 18.30 -6.51 -11.99
N THR A 314 17.79 -5.88 -10.92
CA THR A 314 16.98 -6.56 -9.90
C THR A 314 15.55 -6.80 -10.36
N ARG A 315 15.09 -6.07 -11.38
CA ARG A 315 13.85 -6.33 -12.14
C ARG A 315 14.18 -6.68 -13.59
N LYS A 316 14.06 -7.97 -13.91
CA LYS A 316 14.55 -8.62 -15.14
C LYS A 316 13.56 -9.63 -15.75
N GLY A 317 12.27 -9.38 -15.56
CA GLY A 317 11.21 -10.15 -16.24
C GLY A 317 11.20 -9.88 -17.75
N PRO A 318 10.47 -10.67 -18.55
CA PRO A 318 10.47 -10.54 -20.02
C PRO A 318 10.14 -9.14 -20.53
N TRP A 319 9.18 -8.45 -19.90
CA TRP A 319 8.81 -7.07 -20.25
C TRP A 319 9.81 -6.03 -19.75
N SER A 320 10.58 -6.35 -18.71
CA SER A 320 11.64 -5.47 -18.20
C SER A 320 12.85 -5.45 -19.12
N GLU A 321 13.14 -6.55 -19.82
CA GLU A 321 14.22 -6.58 -20.81
C GLU A 321 13.95 -5.62 -21.99
N VAL A 322 12.69 -5.37 -22.35
CA VAL A 322 12.33 -4.36 -23.38
C VAL A 322 12.66 -2.94 -22.91
N MET A 323 12.50 -2.65 -21.62
CA MET A 323 12.81 -1.34 -21.02
C MET A 323 14.31 -1.14 -20.74
N LYS A 324 15.10 -2.22 -20.72
CA LYS A 324 16.50 -2.20 -20.31
C LYS A 324 17.37 -1.24 -21.12
N PRO A 325 17.30 -1.17 -22.47
CA PRO A 325 18.08 -0.19 -23.23
C PRO A 325 17.75 1.26 -22.85
N VAL A 326 16.47 1.55 -22.58
CA VAL A 326 15.99 2.89 -22.21
C VAL A 326 16.59 3.32 -20.86
N VAL A 327 16.45 2.48 -19.83
CA VAL A 327 16.94 2.82 -18.48
C VAL A 327 18.47 2.81 -18.39
N GLN A 328 19.15 2.03 -19.22
CA GLN A 328 20.62 2.06 -19.28
C GLN A 328 21.16 3.36 -19.88
N ALA A 329 20.47 3.95 -20.85
CA ALA A 329 20.83 5.23 -21.45
C ALA A 329 20.55 6.45 -20.55
N MET A 330 19.86 6.27 -19.43
CA MET A 330 19.48 7.34 -18.51
C MET A 330 20.37 7.38 -17.25
N SER A 331 20.72 8.58 -16.80
CA SER A 331 21.28 8.81 -15.47
C SER A 331 20.22 8.67 -14.37
N VAL A 332 20.62 8.56 -13.10
CA VAL A 332 19.67 8.54 -11.96
C VAL A 332 18.82 9.82 -11.93
N LYS A 333 19.41 10.97 -12.26
CA LYS A 333 18.69 12.24 -12.38
C LYS A 333 17.66 12.22 -13.51
N ASP A 334 17.98 11.59 -14.64
CA ASP A 334 17.03 11.43 -15.74
C ASP A 334 15.83 10.56 -15.34
N LEU A 335 16.08 9.44 -14.64
CA LEU A 335 15.02 8.59 -14.09
C LEU A 335 14.10 9.38 -13.14
N MET A 336 14.68 10.24 -12.31
CA MET A 336 13.95 11.14 -11.41
C MET A 336 13.06 12.11 -12.20
N ASN A 337 13.61 12.81 -13.19
CA ASN A 337 12.86 13.78 -13.99
C ASN A 337 11.73 13.11 -14.77
N VAL A 338 11.96 11.94 -15.38
CA VAL A 338 10.92 11.18 -16.10
C VAL A 338 9.81 10.74 -15.14
N SER A 339 10.19 10.27 -13.93
CA SER A 339 9.22 9.86 -12.91
C SER A 339 8.35 11.05 -12.45
N ALA A 340 8.97 12.20 -12.22
CA ALA A 340 8.28 13.45 -11.87
C ALA A 340 7.30 13.89 -12.96
N TYR A 341 7.75 13.89 -14.23
CA TYR A 341 6.92 14.30 -15.35
C TYR A 341 5.75 13.33 -15.58
N ALA A 342 5.99 12.02 -15.60
CA ALA A 342 4.93 11.03 -15.79
C ALA A 342 3.85 11.12 -14.70
N ALA A 343 4.25 11.32 -13.43
CA ALA A 343 3.32 11.52 -12.33
C ALA A 343 2.48 12.81 -12.46
N SER A 344 2.99 13.83 -13.16
CA SER A 344 2.28 15.10 -13.34
C SER A 344 1.12 15.00 -14.34
N LEU A 345 1.16 14.00 -15.22
CA LEU A 345 0.16 13.79 -16.27
C LEU A 345 -1.16 13.30 -15.69
N ASP A 346 -2.24 13.61 -16.40
CA ASP A 346 -3.53 12.98 -16.17
C ASP A 346 -3.46 11.52 -16.64
N PRO A 347 -3.82 10.53 -15.80
CA PRO A 347 -3.87 9.12 -16.19
C PRO A 347 -4.88 8.80 -17.30
N GLY A 348 -5.68 9.77 -17.76
CA GLY A 348 -6.51 9.61 -18.95
C GLY A 348 -7.66 8.63 -18.72
N GLY A 349 -8.42 8.84 -17.65
CA GLY A 349 -9.63 8.07 -17.40
C GLY A 349 -10.69 8.30 -18.50
N ARG A 350 -11.32 7.21 -18.94
CA ARG A 350 -12.63 7.19 -19.63
C ARG A 350 -13.73 7.79 -18.73
N GLY A 351 -13.60 9.08 -18.44
CA GLY A 351 -14.47 9.86 -17.55
C GLY A 351 -14.59 11.34 -17.95
N ALA A 352 -13.95 11.77 -19.04
CA ALA A 352 -14.17 13.07 -19.66
C ALA A 352 -14.96 12.92 -20.97
N ALA A 353 -16.14 12.28 -20.90
CA ALA A 353 -17.19 12.47 -21.88
C ALA A 353 -18.19 13.48 -21.30
N GLY A 354 -18.11 14.74 -21.76
CA GLY A 354 -18.90 15.88 -21.28
C GLY A 354 -18.00 16.85 -20.52
N THR A 355 -17.78 18.09 -20.93
CA THR A 355 -18.51 18.99 -21.83
C THR A 355 -17.48 19.84 -22.57
N ARG A 356 -17.66 19.96 -23.88
CA ARG A 356 -16.99 20.98 -24.69
C ARG A 356 -17.78 22.28 -24.62
#